data_AF-A0A4S1DUW7-F1
#
_entry.id   AF-A0A4S1DUW7-F1
#
_cell.length_a   1.000
_cell.length_b   1.000
_cell.length_c   1.000
_cell.angle_alpha   90.00
_cell.angle_beta   90.00
_cell.angle_gamma   90.00
#
_symmetry.space_group_name_H-M   'P 1'
#
loop_
_entity.id
_entity.type
_entity.pdbx_description
1 polymer ?
#
loop_
_entity_poly.entity_id
_entity_poly.type
_entity_poly.pdbx_seq_one_letter_code
_entity_poly.pdbx_strand_id
1 'polypeptide(L)' 'MKSIKNQLFKLSVLGALIFTSCMEKTGNSDTAEPKQPKFEANWESIKANYKDPEWFNKTKFGIFIHWGAYT' A
#
# COMPACT_ATOMS: atom_id res chain seq x y z
N MET A 1 9.83 -42.32 20.68
CA MET A 1 9.07 -41.23 21.35
C MET A 1 9.38 -39.80 20.89
N LYS A 2 10.62 -39.44 20.51
CA LYS A 2 10.96 -38.06 20.06
C LYS A 2 10.32 -37.63 18.72
N SER A 3 10.15 -38.56 17.76
CA SER A 3 9.61 -38.26 16.43
C SER A 3 8.13 -37.83 16.45
N ILE A 4 7.30 -38.52 17.24
CA ILE A 4 5.86 -38.24 17.35
C ILE A 4 5.62 -36.88 18.02
N LYS A 5 6.40 -36.56 19.06
CA LYS A 5 6.35 -35.23 19.72
C LYS A 5 6.74 -34.10 18.76
N ASN A 6 7.69 -34.34 17.85
CA ASN A 6 8.13 -33.36 16.86
C ASN A 6 7.11 -33.16 15.73
N GLN A 7 6.39 -34.22 15.34
CA GLN A 7 5.29 -34.13 14.36
C GLN A 7 4.05 -33.45 14.97
N LEU A 8 3.73 -33.74 16.23
CA LEU A 8 2.68 -33.03 16.98
C LEU A 8 3.04 -31.55 17.18
N PHE A 9 4.32 -31.23 17.38
CA PHE A 9 4.79 -29.84 17.47
C PHE A 9 4.63 -29.11 16.13
N LYS A 10 4.97 -29.75 15.00
CA LYS A 10 4.78 -29.17 13.65
C LYS A 10 3.31 -28.95 13.30
N LEU A 11 2.41 -29.87 13.66
CA LEU A 11 0.97 -29.71 13.45
C LEU A 11 0.39 -28.55 14.28
N SER A 12 0.87 -28.36 15.52
CA SER A 12 0.46 -27.26 16.40
C SER A 12 0.88 -25.89 15.85
N VAL A 13 2.11 -25.78 15.33
CA VAL A 13 2.62 -24.56 14.70
C VAL A 13 1.87 -24.23 13.40
N LEU A 14 1.54 -25.24 12.59
CA LEU A 14 0.77 -25.05 11.36
C LEU A 14 -0.69 -24.65 11.64
N GLY A 15 -1.30 -25.15 12.72
CA GLY A 15 -2.63 -24.73 13.16
C GLY A 15 -2.67 -23.28 13.65
N ALA A 16 -1.66 -22.84 14.40
CA ALA A 16 -1.59 -21.47 14.91
C ALA A 16 -1.49 -20.40 13.79
N LEU A 17 -0.84 -20.72 12.68
CA LEU A 17 -0.72 -19.84 11.50
C LEU A 17 -2.05 -19.66 10.73
N ILE A 18 -3.01 -20.58 10.89
CA ILE A 18 -4.30 -20.52 10.20
C ILE A 18 -5.32 -19.69 10.99
N PHE A 19 -5.22 -19.66 12.33
CA PHE A 19 -6.16 -18.91 13.19
C PHE A 19 -5.99 -17.38 13.14
N THR A 20 -4.89 -16.86 12.60
CA THR A 20 -4.67 -15.40 12.47
C THR A 20 -5.34 -14.77 11.24
N SER A 21 -6.04 -15.54 10.40
CA SER A 21 -6.55 -15.06 9.11
C SER A 21 -7.96 -14.45 9.12
N CYS A 22 -8.71 -14.45 10.23
CA CYS A 22 -10.04 -13.85 10.23
C CYS A 22 -10.42 -13.24 11.57
N MET A 23 -10.02 -11.98 11.78
CA MET A 23 -10.74 -11.06 12.66
C MET A 23 -10.98 -9.78 11.85
N GLU A 24 -11.99 -9.85 10.98
CA GLU A 24 -12.47 -8.69 10.25
C GLU A 24 -13.20 -7.78 11.24
N LYS A 25 -12.58 -6.65 11.58
CA LYS A 25 -13.27 -5.58 12.28
C LYS A 25 -14.33 -5.07 11.32
N THR A 26 -15.60 -5.35 11.62
CA THR A 26 -16.75 -4.68 11.01
C THR A 26 -16.61 -3.19 11.29
N GLY A 27 -15.99 -2.50 10.32
CA GLY A 27 -15.77 -1.07 10.32
C GLY A 27 -17.10 -0.34 10.20
N ASN A 28 -17.27 0.59 11.13
CA ASN A 28 -18.18 1.73 11.14
C ASN A 28 -18.77 2.10 9.77
N SER A 29 -20.09 2.32 9.75
CA SER A 29 -20.78 3.00 8.65
C SER A 29 -20.24 4.42 8.52
N ASP A 30 -19.20 4.60 7.70
CA ASP A 30 -18.68 5.91 7.36
C ASP A 30 -19.67 6.57 6.38
N THR A 31 -20.60 7.34 6.94
CA THR A 31 -21.28 8.40 6.21
C THR A 31 -20.20 9.28 5.61
N ALA A 32 -19.98 9.16 4.29
CA ALA A 32 -18.97 9.93 3.59
C ALA A 32 -19.33 11.41 3.66
N GLU A 33 -18.80 12.13 4.66
CA GLU A 33 -18.79 13.58 4.65
C GLU A 33 -18.10 14.04 3.35
N PRO A 34 -18.61 15.09 2.69
CA PRO A 34 -17.96 15.63 1.49
C PRO A 34 -16.58 16.16 1.88
N LYS A 35 -15.56 15.32 1.69
CA LYS A 35 -14.18 15.67 1.96
C LYS A 35 -13.80 16.78 1.00
N GLN A 36 -13.45 17.93 1.54
CA GLN A 36 -12.92 19.05 0.76
C GLN A 36 -11.78 18.52 -0.14
N PRO A 37 -11.74 18.93 -1.42
CA PRO A 37 -10.71 18.45 -2.34
C PRO A 37 -9.34 18.85 -1.81
N LYS A 38 -8.38 17.93 -1.86
CA LYS A 38 -7.00 18.18 -1.40
C LYS A 38 -6.30 19.29 -2.19
N PHE A 39 -6.76 19.55 -3.42
CA PHE A 39 -6.19 20.53 -4.33
C PHE A 39 -7.29 21.47 -4.85
N GLU A 40 -6.94 22.73 -4.98
CA GLU A 40 -7.73 23.76 -5.66
C GLU A 40 -7.06 24.13 -7.00
N ALA A 41 -7.83 24.69 -7.93
CA ALA A 41 -7.32 25.13 -9.23
C ALA A 41 -6.56 26.46 -9.16
N ASN A 42 -5.66 26.60 -8.19
CA ASN A 42 -4.78 27.76 -8.01
C ASN A 42 -3.36 27.32 -7.64
N TRP A 43 -2.40 28.23 -7.82
CA TRP A 43 -0.98 27.92 -7.65
C TRP A 43 -0.59 27.72 -6.18
N GLU A 44 -1.24 28.47 -5.30
CA GLU A 44 -1.05 28.45 -3.86
C GLU A 44 -1.33 27.06 -3.29
N SER A 45 -2.41 26.42 -3.75
CA SER A 45 -2.80 25.08 -3.36
C SER A 45 -1.78 24.03 -3.80
N ILE A 46 -1.30 24.10 -5.05
CA ILE A 46 -0.28 23.17 -5.55
C ILE A 46 1.00 23.33 -4.72
N LYS A 47 1.45 24.56 -4.51
CA LYS A 47 2.67 24.85 -3.72
C LYS A 47 2.57 24.32 -2.29
N ALA A 48 1.40 24.44 -1.65
CA ALA A 48 1.19 23.97 -0.29
C ALA A 48 1.13 22.43 -0.17
N ASN A 49 0.61 21.75 -1.20
CA ASN A 49 0.22 20.33 -1.10
C ASN A 49 1.06 19.37 -1.95
N TYR A 50 1.79 19.84 -2.96
CA TYR A 50 2.62 19.01 -3.83
C TYR A 50 3.98 18.69 -3.18
N LYS A 51 4.37 17.43 -3.25
CA LYS A 51 5.70 16.95 -2.89
C LYS A 51 6.13 15.90 -3.89
N ASP A 52 7.37 15.98 -4.35
CA ASP A 52 7.94 14.95 -5.21
C ASP A 52 7.99 13.61 -4.46
N PRO A 53 7.60 12.51 -5.11
CA PRO A 53 7.69 11.21 -4.48
C PRO A 53 9.16 10.81 -4.31
N GLU A 54 9.46 10.12 -3.20
CA GLU A 54 10.83 9.80 -2.81
C GLU A 54 11.57 8.97 -3.89
N TRP A 55 10.86 8.04 -4.54
CA TRP A 55 11.43 7.18 -5.59
C TRP A 55 11.88 7.97 -6.83
N PHE A 56 11.17 9.05 -7.17
CA PHE A 56 11.50 9.90 -8.32
C PHE A 56 12.81 10.63 -8.05
N ASN A 57 12.98 11.13 -6.82
CA ASN A 57 14.23 11.76 -6.41
C ASN A 57 15.39 10.79 -6.23
N LYS A 58 15.15 9.49 -6.03
CA LYS A 58 16.22 8.48 -5.94
C LYS A 58 16.85 8.16 -7.29
N THR A 59 16.06 8.21 -8.37
CA THR A 59 16.54 7.86 -9.72
C THR A 59 16.96 9.14 -10.46
N LYS A 60 18.25 9.31 -10.70
CA LYS A 60 18.80 10.56 -11.26
C LYS A 60 18.91 10.58 -12.79
N PHE A 61 18.63 9.46 -13.43
CA PHE A 61 18.73 9.31 -14.88
C PHE A 61 17.45 8.66 -15.43
N GLY A 62 16.89 9.26 -16.46
CA GLY A 62 15.74 8.76 -17.18
C GLY A 62 15.97 8.90 -18.68
N ILE A 63 15.41 7.97 -19.46
CA ILE A 63 15.41 8.03 -20.92
C ILE A 63 13.99 8.39 -21.35
N PHE A 64 13.88 9.36 -22.24
CA PHE A 64 12.62 9.71 -22.88
C PHE A 64 12.79 9.59 -24.39
N ILE A 65 11.78 9.02 -25.04
CA ILE A 65 11.76 8.80 -26.50
C ILE A 65 10.51 9.49 -27.03
N HIS A 66 10.69 10.45 -27.93
CA HIS A 66 9.60 10.99 -28.71
C HIS A 66 9.34 10.04 -29.88
N TRP A 67 8.17 9.39 -29.88
CA TRP A 67 7.71 8.57 -31.00
C TRP A 67 6.31 8.98 -31.42
N GLY A 68 6.10 9.17 -32.73
CA GLY A 68 4.86 9.67 -33.32
C GLY A 68 5.02 9.96 -34.81
N ALA A 69 3.96 10.40 -35.47
CA ALA A 69 3.94 10.59 -36.94
C ALA A 69 4.97 11.62 -37.46
N TYR A 70 5.52 12.45 -36.58
CA TYR A 70 6.47 13.51 -36.90
C TYR A 70 7.77 13.40 -36.08
N THR A 71 8.21 12.18 -35.76
CA THR A 71 9.46 11.89 -35.02
C THR A 71 10.66 12.66 -35.52
#